data_AF-A0A4Q3SVC8-F1
#
_entry.id   AF-A0A4Q3SVC8-F1
#
_cell.length_a   1.000
_cell.length_b   1.000
_cell.length_c   1.000
_cell.angle_alpha   90.00
_cell.angle_beta   90.00
_cell.angle_gamma   90.00
#
_symmetry.space_group_name_H-M   'P 1'
#
loop_
_entity.id
_entity.type
_entity.pdbx_description
1 polymer ?
#
loop_
_entity_poly.entity_id
_entity_poly.type
_entity_poly.pdbx_seq_one_letter_code
_entity_poly.pdbx_strand_id
1 'polypeptide(L)'
;MAALSGCASTAEPVATAPAVPPPPAAPDAAAQLTKYLDQVFEQALDDSPQLVTGLGLDTGARAQAKWKLDSASLDEKAKQKALNTEQLGQLKAIDRSQLSGMAAVNYDSLMFSRATNEAANQRFDYGYLGAGQPYMLSQLNGSYQSTPDWLDNQHRIETKDDADAYLSRLADFATVMDQETERARRDIAAGVIPPDFVIERALGQMTGLRSAPNASPLVKSVTRRAKEKGIAGDYEGQAAKIYSDKVLPALERQIALFKETQGKAVHDAGVWRQPDGEAYYEHALHDSTTTRLTADEIHNIGLEQAKELNARAEVP
;
A
#
# COMPACT_ATOMS: atom_id res chain seq x y z
N MET A 1 9.73 49.89 -91.80
CA MET A 1 10.86 48.93 -91.94
C MET A 1 10.65 47.84 -90.89
N ALA A 2 10.82 46.58 -91.27
CA ALA A 2 10.16 45.40 -90.74
C ALA A 2 10.61 44.89 -89.33
N ALA A 3 9.68 44.12 -88.70
CA ALA A 3 9.87 42.96 -87.79
C ALA A 3 10.54 43.21 -86.40
N LEU A 4 10.26 42.49 -85.30
CA LEU A 4 9.92 41.08 -85.10
C LEU A 4 9.01 40.82 -83.87
N SER A 5 8.43 39.61 -83.91
CA SER A 5 7.49 38.94 -83.02
C SER A 5 8.03 38.55 -81.63
N GLY A 6 7.13 38.41 -80.65
CA GLY A 6 7.37 37.74 -79.36
C GLY A 6 6.08 37.15 -78.78
N CYS A 7 5.96 35.83 -78.76
CA CYS A 7 4.84 35.09 -78.17
C CYS A 7 4.97 35.00 -76.65
N ALA A 8 3.89 35.24 -75.91
CA ALA A 8 3.77 34.84 -74.50
C ALA A 8 2.41 34.17 -74.27
N SER A 9 2.47 32.93 -73.81
CA SER A 9 1.35 32.04 -73.50
C SER A 9 0.72 32.42 -72.15
N THR A 10 -0.58 32.64 -72.13
CA THR A 10 -1.37 32.81 -70.90
C THR A 10 -1.78 31.46 -70.34
N ALA A 11 -1.31 31.11 -69.14
CA ALA A 11 -1.76 29.92 -68.40
C ALA A 11 -2.96 30.25 -67.51
N GLU A 12 -3.99 29.39 -67.53
CA GLU A 12 -5.20 29.48 -66.70
C GLU A 12 -4.92 29.08 -65.23
N PRO A 13 -5.70 29.60 -64.27
CA PRO A 13 -5.47 29.37 -62.85
C PRO A 13 -6.02 28.00 -62.41
N VAL A 14 -5.18 27.22 -61.73
CA VAL A 14 -5.57 25.95 -61.11
C VAL A 14 -6.31 26.23 -59.81
N ALA A 15 -7.52 25.69 -59.69
CA ALA A 15 -8.33 25.76 -58.47
C ALA A 15 -7.68 24.95 -57.33
N THR A 16 -7.41 25.61 -56.20
CA THR A 16 -6.90 24.99 -54.97
C THR A 16 -8.00 24.20 -54.25
N ALA A 17 -7.74 22.92 -54.00
CA ALA A 17 -8.59 22.07 -53.16
C ALA A 17 -8.58 22.56 -51.68
N PRO A 18 -9.69 22.37 -50.94
CA PRO A 18 -9.77 22.79 -49.54
C PRO A 18 -8.80 21.97 -48.67
N ALA A 19 -8.04 22.67 -47.82
CA ALA A 19 -7.11 22.06 -46.88
C ALA A 19 -7.84 21.21 -45.85
N VAL A 20 -7.40 19.97 -45.68
CA VAL A 20 -7.82 19.09 -44.58
C VAL A 20 -7.37 19.74 -43.26
N PRO A 21 -8.26 19.91 -42.25
CA PRO A 21 -7.86 20.49 -40.98
C PRO A 21 -6.79 19.62 -40.31
N PRO A 22 -5.80 20.22 -39.63
CA PRO A 22 -4.77 19.47 -38.93
C PRO A 22 -5.41 18.56 -37.87
N PRO A 23 -4.82 17.38 -37.61
CA PRO A 23 -5.28 16.51 -36.53
C PRO A 23 -5.24 17.27 -35.19
N PRO A 24 -6.13 16.94 -34.23
CA PRO A 24 -6.13 17.59 -32.92
C PRO A 24 -4.74 17.50 -32.28
N ALA A 25 -4.27 18.61 -31.72
CA ALA A 25 -2.99 18.67 -31.02
C ALA A 25 -2.95 17.56 -29.94
N ALA A 26 -1.85 16.83 -29.86
CA ALA A 26 -1.64 15.85 -28.80
C ALA A 26 -1.88 16.54 -27.44
N PRO A 27 -2.55 15.89 -26.48
CA PRO A 27 -2.79 16.49 -25.18
C PRO A 27 -1.45 16.86 -24.54
N ASP A 28 -1.36 18.08 -24.01
CA ASP A 28 -0.22 18.57 -23.23
C ASP A 28 0.20 17.53 -22.19
N ALA A 29 1.50 17.21 -22.11
CA ALA A 29 2.04 16.22 -21.19
C ALA A 29 1.65 16.51 -19.73
N ALA A 30 1.52 17.78 -19.35
CA ALA A 30 1.02 18.16 -18.03
C ALA A 30 -0.43 17.72 -17.81
N ALA A 31 -1.31 17.91 -18.81
CA ALA A 31 -2.70 17.45 -18.74
C ALA A 31 -2.80 15.91 -18.74
N GLN A 32 -1.92 15.21 -19.46
CA GLN A 32 -1.84 13.75 -19.40
C GLN A 32 -1.44 13.27 -18.00
N LEU A 33 -0.46 13.93 -17.37
CA LEU A 33 -0.05 13.63 -16.00
C LEU A 33 -1.18 13.88 -15.01
N THR A 34 -1.88 15.01 -15.09
CA THR A 34 -3.04 15.28 -14.22
C THR A 34 -4.09 14.19 -14.35
N LYS A 35 -4.45 13.81 -15.59
CA LYS A 35 -5.41 12.73 -15.82
C LYS A 35 -4.94 11.39 -15.24
N TYR A 36 -3.66 11.07 -15.40
CA TYR A 36 -3.07 9.88 -14.82
C TYR A 36 -3.16 9.88 -13.28
N LEU A 37 -2.85 11.01 -12.63
CA LEU A 37 -2.95 11.16 -11.18
C LEU A 37 -4.39 10.96 -10.70
N ASP A 38 -5.36 11.57 -11.37
CA ASP A 38 -6.78 11.40 -11.05
C ASP A 38 -7.20 9.93 -11.16
N GLN A 39 -6.81 9.25 -12.24
CA GLN A 39 -7.10 7.82 -12.45
C GLN A 39 -6.48 6.93 -11.39
N VAL A 40 -5.20 7.17 -11.04
CA VAL A 40 -4.52 6.43 -9.98
C VAL A 40 -5.21 6.64 -8.64
N PHE A 41 -5.63 7.87 -8.34
CA PHE A 41 -6.30 8.19 -7.08
C PHE A 41 -7.67 7.53 -6.99
N GLU A 42 -8.50 7.65 -8.03
CA GLU A 42 -9.82 6.98 -8.05
C GLU A 42 -9.69 5.46 -7.94
N GLN A 43 -8.70 4.85 -8.61
CA GLN A 43 -8.43 3.42 -8.50
C GLN A 43 -7.99 3.03 -7.08
N ALA A 44 -7.14 3.83 -6.43
CA ALA A 44 -6.74 3.59 -5.04
C ALA A 44 -7.93 3.65 -4.07
N LEU A 45 -8.89 4.54 -4.30
CA LEU A 45 -10.14 4.60 -3.54
C LEU A 45 -11.01 3.36 -3.77
N ASP A 46 -11.09 2.87 -5.02
CA ASP A 46 -11.90 1.70 -5.34
C ASP A 46 -11.30 0.39 -4.80
N ASP A 47 -9.98 0.35 -4.64
CA ASP A 47 -9.25 -0.82 -4.16
C ASP A 47 -9.10 -0.89 -2.62
N SER A 48 -9.19 0.24 -1.92
CA SER A 48 -9.01 0.29 -0.46
C SER A 48 -10.23 0.87 0.26
N PRO A 49 -11.17 0.02 0.72
CA PRO A 49 -12.24 0.43 1.62
C PRO A 49 -11.77 1.21 2.86
N GLN A 50 -10.60 0.88 3.40
CA GLN A 50 -10.06 1.57 4.57
C GLN A 50 -9.52 2.96 4.24
N LEU A 51 -8.89 3.16 3.08
CA LEU A 51 -8.51 4.49 2.59
C LEU A 51 -9.74 5.38 2.42
N VAL A 52 -10.80 4.85 1.82
CA VAL A 52 -12.07 5.57 1.64
C VAL A 52 -12.64 6.04 2.98
N THR A 53 -12.69 5.18 4.01
CA THR A 53 -13.10 5.60 5.36
C THR A 53 -12.14 6.61 5.97
N GLY A 54 -10.83 6.41 5.85
CA GLY A 54 -9.82 7.31 6.42
C GLY A 54 -9.88 8.73 5.84
N LEU A 55 -10.32 8.87 4.59
CA LEU A 55 -10.56 10.16 3.93
C LEU A 55 -11.98 10.71 4.15
N GLY A 56 -12.85 9.97 4.86
CA GLY A 56 -14.26 10.35 5.07
C GLY A 56 -15.11 10.26 3.79
N LEU A 57 -14.67 9.48 2.80
CA LEU A 57 -15.32 9.32 1.50
C LEU A 57 -16.25 8.11 1.45
N ASP A 58 -16.50 7.43 2.57
CA ASP A 58 -17.38 6.25 2.68
C ASP A 58 -18.87 6.63 2.75
N THR A 59 -19.27 7.54 1.86
CA THR A 59 -20.64 8.04 1.68
C THR A 59 -21.00 8.06 0.19
N GLY A 60 -22.26 8.33 -0.14
CA GLY A 60 -22.72 8.43 -1.53
C GLY A 60 -22.35 7.20 -2.37
N ALA A 61 -21.64 7.41 -3.48
CA ALA A 61 -21.24 6.35 -4.41
C ALA A 61 -20.32 5.29 -3.77
N ARG A 62 -19.55 5.64 -2.73
CA ARG A 62 -18.62 4.75 -2.03
C ARG A 62 -19.11 4.33 -0.64
N ALA A 63 -20.40 4.51 -0.32
CA ALA A 63 -20.97 4.15 0.98
C ALA A 63 -20.73 2.68 1.37
N GLN A 64 -20.63 1.78 0.38
CA GLN A 64 -20.37 0.36 0.61
C GLN A 64 -18.96 0.07 1.15
N ALA A 65 -17.98 0.98 0.97
CA ALA A 65 -16.64 0.84 1.53
C ALA A 65 -16.67 0.72 3.07
N LYS A 66 -17.65 1.35 3.73
CA LYS A 66 -17.81 1.33 5.19
C LYS A 66 -17.96 -0.08 5.78
N TRP A 67 -18.37 -1.04 4.96
CA TRP A 67 -18.72 -2.40 5.39
C TRP A 67 -17.58 -3.41 5.27
N LYS A 68 -16.42 -3.01 4.74
CA LYS A 68 -15.31 -3.90 4.40
C LYS A 68 -13.98 -3.40 4.96
N LEU A 69 -13.07 -4.33 5.20
CA LEU A 69 -11.64 -4.05 5.39
C LEU A 69 -10.89 -4.31 4.08
N ASP A 70 -9.64 -3.85 4.01
CA ASP A 70 -8.78 -4.16 2.88
C ASP A 70 -8.37 -5.64 2.94
N SER A 71 -8.39 -6.31 1.79
CA SER A 71 -8.02 -7.73 1.69
C SER A 71 -6.50 -7.89 1.84
N ALA A 72 -6.08 -8.87 2.62
CA ALA A 72 -4.68 -9.31 2.71
C ALA A 72 -4.41 -10.54 1.84
N SER A 73 -5.35 -11.00 1.01
CA SER A 73 -5.23 -12.25 0.24
C SER A 73 -4.07 -12.28 -0.75
N LEU A 74 -3.68 -13.49 -1.17
CA LEU A 74 -2.70 -13.69 -2.25
C LEU A 74 -3.20 -13.10 -3.59
N ASP A 75 -4.50 -13.22 -3.87
CA ASP A 75 -5.11 -12.63 -5.06
C ASP A 75 -5.03 -11.10 -5.04
N GLU A 76 -5.26 -10.48 -3.88
CA GLU A 76 -5.12 -9.03 -3.74
C GLU A 76 -3.66 -8.59 -3.91
N LYS A 77 -2.70 -9.34 -3.33
CA LYS A 77 -1.27 -9.11 -3.57
C LYS A 77 -0.93 -9.16 -5.07
N ALA A 78 -1.45 -10.17 -5.80
CA ALA A 78 -1.21 -10.32 -7.22
C ALA A 78 -1.85 -9.18 -8.05
N LYS A 79 -3.08 -8.79 -7.69
CA LYS A 79 -3.77 -7.64 -8.29
C LYS A 79 -2.98 -6.35 -8.09
N GLN A 80 -2.48 -6.08 -6.89
CA GLN A 80 -1.67 -4.90 -6.60
C GLN A 80 -0.35 -4.88 -7.38
N LYS A 81 0.33 -6.03 -7.53
CA LYS A 81 1.51 -6.16 -8.39
C LYS A 81 1.18 -5.80 -9.85
N ALA A 82 0.12 -6.40 -10.41
CA ALA A 82 -0.31 -6.14 -11.78
C ALA A 82 -0.70 -4.66 -12.01
N LEU A 83 -1.39 -4.07 -11.04
CA LEU A 83 -1.78 -2.66 -11.09
C LEU A 83 -0.55 -1.74 -11.09
N ASN A 84 0.49 -2.04 -10.30
CA ASN A 84 1.74 -1.29 -10.34
C ASN A 84 2.39 -1.35 -11.73
N THR A 85 2.45 -2.54 -12.34
CA THR A 85 2.98 -2.73 -13.69
C THR A 85 2.21 -1.90 -14.72
N GLU A 86 0.88 -1.94 -14.69
CA GLU A 86 0.02 -1.17 -15.58
C GLU A 86 0.23 0.34 -15.41
N GLN A 87 0.14 0.82 -14.16
CA GLN A 87 0.26 2.23 -13.84
C GLN A 87 1.68 2.78 -14.13
N LEU A 88 2.73 1.96 -14.00
CA LEU A 88 4.08 2.31 -14.42
C LEU A 88 4.17 2.43 -15.95
N GLY A 89 3.51 1.53 -16.69
CA GLY A 89 3.43 1.60 -18.15
C GLY A 89 2.74 2.88 -18.64
N GLN A 90 1.60 3.24 -18.02
CA GLN A 90 0.88 4.48 -18.30
C GLN A 90 1.74 5.72 -17.99
N LEU A 91 2.44 5.73 -16.84
CA LEU A 91 3.32 6.83 -16.45
C LEU A 91 4.46 7.02 -17.46
N LYS A 92 5.11 5.93 -17.91
CA LYS A 92 6.20 5.98 -18.92
C LYS A 92 5.77 6.52 -20.28
N ALA A 93 4.46 6.53 -20.59
CA ALA A 93 3.96 7.06 -21.84
C ALA A 93 3.89 8.61 -21.86
N ILE A 94 4.01 9.26 -20.71
CA ILE A 94 3.99 10.72 -20.60
C ILE A 94 5.40 11.26 -20.89
N ASP A 95 5.49 12.23 -21.82
CA ASP A 95 6.77 12.84 -22.21
C ASP A 95 7.31 13.77 -21.12
N ARG A 96 8.21 13.22 -20.28
CA ARG A 96 8.91 13.96 -19.21
C ARG A 96 9.71 15.18 -19.72
N SER A 97 10.12 15.24 -20.98
CA SER A 97 10.84 16.44 -21.49
C SER A 97 9.96 17.68 -21.59
N GLN A 98 8.63 17.49 -21.63
CA GLN A 98 7.63 18.54 -21.71
C GLN A 98 7.08 18.95 -20.33
N LEU A 99 7.52 18.28 -19.26
CA LEU A 99 7.13 18.61 -17.89
C LEU A 99 8.10 19.61 -17.27
N SER A 100 7.57 20.55 -16.50
CA SER A 100 8.37 21.54 -15.76
C SER A 100 7.75 21.83 -14.38
N GLY A 101 8.50 22.48 -13.50
CA GLY A 101 8.06 22.82 -12.15
C GLY A 101 7.55 21.60 -11.37
N MET A 102 6.42 21.76 -10.68
CA MET A 102 5.84 20.70 -9.86
C MET A 102 5.36 19.49 -10.66
N ALA A 103 4.98 19.65 -11.93
CA ALA A 103 4.59 18.51 -12.75
C ALA A 103 5.79 17.57 -13.01
N ALA A 104 6.98 18.13 -13.25
CA ALA A 104 8.20 17.34 -13.39
C ALA A 104 8.58 16.64 -12.07
N VAL A 105 8.49 17.34 -10.94
CA VAL A 105 8.76 16.76 -9.61
C VAL A 105 7.81 15.59 -9.33
N ASN A 106 6.51 15.78 -9.50
CA ASN A 106 5.51 14.74 -9.26
C ASN A 106 5.74 13.52 -10.16
N TYR A 107 6.05 13.75 -11.44
CA TYR A 107 6.40 12.67 -12.36
C TYR A 107 7.64 11.89 -11.87
N ASP A 108 8.72 12.59 -11.52
CA ASP A 108 9.98 11.95 -11.12
C ASP A 108 9.81 11.15 -9.83
N SER A 109 9.06 11.69 -8.85
CA SER A 109 8.74 10.98 -7.60
C SER A 109 7.91 9.71 -7.84
N LEU A 110 6.89 9.77 -8.69
CA LEU A 110 6.06 8.60 -9.02
C LEU A 110 6.84 7.58 -9.86
N MET A 111 7.68 8.05 -10.77
CA MET A 111 8.54 7.18 -11.58
C MET A 111 9.50 6.41 -10.69
N PHE A 112 10.15 7.09 -9.75
CA PHE A 112 11.01 6.45 -8.75
C PHE A 112 10.23 5.41 -7.95
N SER A 113 9.13 5.80 -7.29
CA SER A 113 8.36 4.91 -6.42
C SER A 113 7.88 3.66 -7.16
N ARG A 114 7.28 3.82 -8.35
CA ARG A 114 6.72 2.70 -9.11
C ARG A 114 7.76 1.81 -9.76
N ALA A 115 8.85 2.39 -10.28
CA ALA A 115 9.91 1.60 -10.89
C ALA A 115 10.67 0.79 -9.83
N THR A 116 10.92 1.37 -8.65
CA THR A 116 11.50 0.66 -7.50
C THR A 116 10.57 -0.48 -7.06
N ASN A 117 9.29 -0.19 -6.81
CA ASN A 117 8.31 -1.22 -6.46
C ASN A 117 8.18 -2.33 -7.52
N GLU A 118 8.19 -1.99 -8.81
CA GLU A 118 8.13 -2.97 -9.90
C GLU A 118 9.31 -3.93 -9.87
N ALA A 119 10.53 -3.41 -9.73
CA ALA A 119 11.73 -4.22 -9.68
C ALA A 119 11.74 -5.16 -8.46
N ALA A 120 11.26 -4.70 -7.30
CA ALA A 120 11.08 -5.58 -6.14
C ALA A 120 9.97 -6.61 -6.36
N ASN A 121 8.82 -6.22 -6.91
CA ASN A 121 7.68 -7.12 -7.13
C ASN A 121 8.00 -8.28 -8.09
N GLN A 122 8.92 -8.06 -9.04
CA GLN A 122 9.41 -9.06 -9.98
C GLN A 122 10.44 -10.02 -9.36
N ARG A 123 11.20 -9.56 -8.35
CA ARG A 123 12.32 -10.31 -7.76
C ARG A 123 11.95 -11.03 -6.47
N PHE A 124 11.14 -10.39 -5.62
CA PHE A 124 10.79 -10.88 -4.30
C PHE A 124 9.31 -11.26 -4.24
N ASP A 125 9.05 -12.40 -3.61
CA ASP A 125 7.69 -12.94 -3.53
C ASP A 125 7.24 -13.30 -2.12
N TYR A 126 7.91 -12.75 -1.11
CA TYR A 126 7.55 -12.84 0.31
C TYR A 126 7.27 -11.46 0.90
N GLY A 127 6.78 -11.42 2.13
CA GLY A 127 6.44 -10.18 2.82
C GLY A 127 5.19 -9.51 2.26
N TYR A 128 5.09 -8.19 2.45
CA TYR A 128 3.95 -7.38 1.99
C TYR A 128 3.96 -7.18 0.46
N LEU A 129 4.49 -6.05 0.01
CA LEU A 129 4.75 -5.68 -1.38
C LEU A 129 6.14 -5.05 -1.42
N GLY A 130 6.80 -5.10 -2.57
CA GLY A 130 8.12 -4.49 -2.70
C GLY A 130 9.18 -5.13 -1.77
N ALA A 131 10.06 -4.28 -1.23
CA ALA A 131 11.06 -4.65 -0.23
C ALA A 131 10.89 -3.83 1.06
N GLY A 132 11.63 -4.16 2.13
CA GLY A 132 11.59 -3.45 3.42
C GLY A 132 10.66 -4.05 4.49
N GLN A 133 9.62 -4.81 4.10
CA GLN A 133 8.72 -5.51 5.03
C GLN A 133 8.72 -7.03 4.79
N PRO A 134 9.79 -7.76 5.20
CA PRO A 134 10.00 -9.15 4.82
C PRO A 134 9.03 -10.14 5.49
N TYR A 135 8.32 -9.72 6.54
CA TYR A 135 7.45 -10.60 7.32
C TYR A 135 6.02 -10.07 7.32
N MET A 136 5.09 -10.89 6.80
CA MET A 136 3.64 -10.62 6.82
C MET A 136 3.13 -10.40 8.26
N LEU A 137 3.59 -11.25 9.19
CA LEU A 137 3.32 -11.13 10.61
C LEU A 137 4.64 -10.88 11.36
N SER A 138 4.66 -9.87 12.24
CA SER A 138 5.78 -9.53 13.12
C SER A 138 5.28 -8.69 14.28
N GLN A 139 6.15 -8.34 15.24
CA GLN A 139 5.80 -7.42 16.33
C GLN A 139 5.47 -5.98 15.88
N LEU A 140 5.67 -5.65 14.59
CA LEU A 140 5.46 -4.33 13.98
C LEU A 140 4.47 -4.34 12.81
N ASN A 141 4.06 -5.53 12.34
CA ASN A 141 3.12 -5.69 11.22
C ASN A 141 1.93 -6.59 11.58
N GLY A 142 0.88 -6.54 10.75
CA GLY A 142 -0.26 -7.45 10.79
C GLY A 142 -1.55 -6.77 11.26
N SER A 143 -2.68 -7.23 10.75
CA SER A 143 -3.99 -6.69 11.07
C SER A 143 -4.33 -6.83 12.56
N TYR A 144 -3.77 -7.82 13.26
CA TYR A 144 -4.02 -8.06 14.68
C TYR A 144 -3.66 -6.85 15.56
N GLN A 145 -2.67 -6.04 15.15
CA GLN A 145 -2.28 -4.84 15.88
C GLN A 145 -2.97 -3.58 15.38
N SER A 146 -3.12 -3.40 14.06
CA SER A 146 -3.59 -2.15 13.49
C SER A 146 -5.11 -2.02 13.44
N THR A 147 -5.81 -3.13 13.19
CA THR A 147 -7.26 -3.13 12.96
C THR A 147 -8.07 -2.72 14.20
N PRO A 148 -7.74 -3.17 15.43
CA PRO A 148 -8.47 -2.73 16.61
C PRO A 148 -8.45 -1.21 16.81
N ASP A 149 -7.27 -0.60 16.74
CA ASP A 149 -7.12 0.85 16.89
C ASP A 149 -7.76 1.60 15.72
N TRP A 150 -7.67 1.07 14.50
CA TRP A 150 -8.31 1.66 13.33
C TRP A 150 -9.84 1.63 13.43
N LEU A 151 -10.44 0.52 13.88
CA LEU A 151 -11.89 0.42 14.08
C LEU A 151 -12.39 1.37 15.17
N ASP A 152 -11.63 1.54 16.26
CA ASP A 152 -12.03 2.47 17.33
C ASP A 152 -11.94 3.94 16.88
N ASN A 153 -10.88 4.29 16.13
CA ASN A 153 -10.56 5.69 15.81
C ASN A 153 -11.08 6.18 14.44
N GLN A 154 -11.16 5.33 13.42
CA GLN A 154 -11.47 5.74 12.04
C GLN A 154 -12.89 5.39 11.62
N HIS A 155 -13.40 4.20 12.00
CA HIS A 155 -14.76 3.83 11.67
C HIS A 155 -15.74 4.66 12.53
N ARG A 156 -16.54 5.54 11.91
CA ARG A 156 -17.53 6.39 12.61
C ARG A 156 -18.83 5.64 12.87
N ILE A 157 -19.42 5.86 14.05
CA ILE A 157 -20.75 5.35 14.43
C ILE A 157 -21.64 6.54 14.75
N GLU A 158 -22.57 6.86 13.83
CA GLU A 158 -23.56 7.94 13.97
C GLU A 158 -24.99 7.41 13.83
N THR A 159 -25.16 6.36 13.03
CA THR A 159 -26.44 5.75 12.67
C THR A 159 -26.43 4.24 12.91
N LYS A 160 -27.61 3.62 12.80
CA LYS A 160 -27.73 2.16 12.82
C LYS A 160 -26.88 1.48 11.75
N ASP A 161 -26.91 1.99 10.51
CA ASP A 161 -26.14 1.42 9.40
C ASP A 161 -24.64 1.46 9.68
N ASP A 162 -24.14 2.50 10.35
CA ASP A 162 -22.74 2.57 10.75
C ASP A 162 -22.40 1.48 11.78
N ALA A 163 -23.23 1.32 12.82
CA ALA A 163 -23.01 0.30 13.83
C ALA A 163 -23.08 -1.13 13.25
N ASP A 164 -23.97 -1.37 12.29
CA ASP A 164 -24.05 -2.64 11.55
C ASP A 164 -22.81 -2.84 10.66
N ALA A 165 -22.31 -1.78 10.01
CA ALA A 165 -21.09 -1.80 9.22
C ALA A 165 -19.83 -2.08 10.08
N TYR A 166 -19.80 -1.60 11.32
CA TYR A 166 -18.77 -1.99 12.30
C TYR A 166 -18.77 -3.50 12.53
N LEU A 167 -19.94 -4.11 12.75
CA LEU A 167 -20.07 -5.56 12.94
C LEU A 167 -19.60 -6.33 11.70
N SER A 168 -19.90 -5.82 10.50
CA SER A 168 -19.39 -6.38 9.25
C SER A 168 -17.86 -6.38 9.20
N ARG A 169 -17.22 -5.24 9.49
CA ARG A 169 -15.74 -5.14 9.55
C ARG A 169 -15.14 -5.99 10.66
N LEU A 170 -15.81 -6.15 11.79
CA LEU A 170 -15.37 -7.04 12.86
C LEU A 170 -15.37 -8.51 12.41
N ALA A 171 -16.35 -8.92 11.61
CA ALA A 171 -16.35 -10.24 10.99
C ALA A 171 -15.26 -10.37 9.92
N ASP A 172 -15.08 -9.33 9.11
CA ASP A 172 -14.07 -9.28 8.05
C ASP A 172 -12.64 -9.28 8.59
N PHE A 173 -12.43 -8.72 9.79
CA PHE A 173 -11.15 -8.77 10.48
C PHE A 173 -10.66 -10.21 10.70
N ALA A 174 -11.58 -11.15 10.99
CA ALA A 174 -11.23 -12.56 11.06
C ALA A 174 -10.78 -13.12 9.69
N THR A 175 -11.45 -12.71 8.60
CA THR A 175 -11.06 -13.07 7.24
C THR A 175 -9.66 -12.55 6.90
N VAL A 176 -9.38 -11.27 7.22
CA VAL A 176 -8.07 -10.66 6.98
C VAL A 176 -6.99 -11.40 7.75
N MET A 177 -7.17 -11.67 9.04
CA MET A 177 -6.20 -12.44 9.83
C MET A 177 -5.91 -13.84 9.23
N ASP A 178 -6.92 -14.51 8.67
CA ASP A 178 -6.73 -15.80 7.99
C ASP A 178 -5.91 -15.66 6.70
N GLN A 179 -6.17 -14.64 5.90
CA GLN A 179 -5.39 -14.34 4.68
C GLN A 179 -3.93 -14.01 5.02
N GLU A 180 -3.68 -13.25 6.09
CA GLU A 180 -2.33 -12.99 6.59
C GLU A 180 -1.65 -14.27 7.08
N THR A 181 -2.39 -15.15 7.74
CA THR A 181 -1.90 -16.47 8.19
C THR A 181 -1.49 -17.33 7.00
N GLU A 182 -2.29 -17.35 5.94
CA GLU A 182 -1.99 -18.07 4.70
C GLU A 182 -0.70 -17.57 4.06
N ARG A 183 -0.57 -16.25 3.90
CA ARG A 183 0.63 -15.61 3.35
C ARG A 183 1.87 -15.86 4.20
N ALA A 184 1.76 -15.67 5.52
CA ALA A 184 2.87 -15.95 6.43
C ALA A 184 3.30 -17.41 6.36
N ARG A 185 2.34 -18.36 6.31
CA ARG A 185 2.64 -19.79 6.17
C ARG A 185 3.38 -20.09 4.87
N ARG A 186 2.94 -19.49 3.76
CA ARG A 186 3.60 -19.62 2.45
C ARG A 186 5.04 -19.12 2.51
N ASP A 187 5.25 -17.92 3.06
CA ASP A 187 6.57 -17.30 3.15
C ASP A 187 7.51 -18.11 4.05
N ILE A 188 7.02 -18.59 5.21
CA ILE A 188 7.75 -19.49 6.11
C ILE A 188 8.13 -20.80 5.41
N ALA A 189 7.22 -21.37 4.61
CA ALA A 189 7.52 -22.57 3.82
C ALA A 189 8.58 -22.33 2.74
N ALA A 190 8.68 -21.09 2.22
CA ALA A 190 9.74 -20.65 1.31
C ALA A 190 11.05 -20.28 2.02
N GLY A 191 11.15 -20.46 3.34
CA GLY A 191 12.36 -20.19 4.12
C GLY A 191 12.44 -18.78 4.70
N VAL A 192 11.41 -17.96 4.55
CA VAL A 192 11.35 -16.59 5.09
C VAL A 192 10.81 -16.65 6.52
N ILE A 193 11.72 -16.79 7.48
CA ILE A 193 11.36 -17.06 8.88
C ILE A 193 11.75 -15.87 9.74
N PRO A 194 10.80 -15.23 10.47
CA PRO A 194 11.14 -14.16 11.40
C PRO A 194 12.11 -14.62 12.50
N PRO A 195 12.96 -13.72 13.05
CA PRO A 195 13.84 -14.05 14.17
C PRO A 195 13.07 -14.51 15.42
N ASP A 196 13.74 -15.23 16.31
CA ASP A 196 13.13 -15.78 17.53
C ASP A 196 12.45 -14.71 18.40
N PHE A 197 13.14 -13.59 18.64
CA PHE A 197 12.67 -12.47 19.45
C PHE A 197 11.51 -11.72 18.77
N VAL A 198 11.43 -11.74 17.43
CA VAL A 198 10.28 -11.20 16.69
C VAL A 198 9.06 -12.06 16.93
N ILE A 199 9.20 -13.39 16.80
CA ILE A 199 8.12 -14.34 17.04
C ILE A 199 7.65 -14.27 18.50
N GLU A 200 8.57 -14.28 19.46
CA GLU A 200 8.25 -14.21 20.88
C GLU A 200 7.45 -12.94 21.22
N ARG A 201 7.91 -11.78 20.74
CA ARG A 201 7.27 -10.50 21.04
C ARG A 201 5.89 -10.39 20.38
N ALA A 202 5.75 -10.88 19.15
CA ALA A 202 4.46 -10.93 18.47
C ALA A 202 3.48 -11.90 19.15
N LEU A 203 3.94 -13.07 19.59
CA LEU A 203 3.14 -14.00 20.40
C LEU A 203 2.65 -13.37 21.70
N GLY A 204 3.51 -12.59 22.38
CA GLY A 204 3.13 -11.83 23.58
C GLY A 204 2.00 -10.83 23.29
N GLN A 205 2.11 -10.07 22.20
CA GLN A 205 1.07 -9.12 21.78
C GLN A 205 -0.24 -9.82 21.39
N MET A 206 -0.18 -10.88 20.58
CA MET A 206 -1.36 -11.66 20.17
C MET A 206 -2.05 -12.30 21.39
N THR A 207 -1.28 -12.79 22.36
CA THR A 207 -1.82 -13.33 23.62
C THR A 207 -2.48 -12.23 24.45
N GLY A 208 -1.94 -11.01 24.44
CA GLY A 208 -2.57 -9.85 25.08
C GLY A 208 -3.88 -9.43 24.43
N LEU A 209 -4.00 -9.57 23.10
CA LEU A 209 -5.23 -9.30 22.37
C LEU A 209 -6.33 -10.35 22.65
N ARG A 210 -5.91 -11.58 22.95
CA ARG A 210 -6.79 -12.69 23.29
C ARG A 210 -7.46 -12.46 24.65
N SER A 211 -8.63 -11.83 24.61
CA SER A 211 -9.41 -11.48 25.78
C SER A 211 -10.78 -12.18 25.73
N ALA A 212 -11.47 -12.25 26.88
CA ALA A 212 -12.87 -12.65 26.87
C ALA A 212 -13.70 -11.61 26.08
N PRO A 213 -14.80 -12.00 25.41
CA PRO A 213 -15.57 -11.09 24.56
C PRO A 213 -16.03 -9.81 25.27
N ASN A 214 -16.44 -9.91 26.53
CA ASN A 214 -16.84 -8.78 27.37
C ASN A 214 -15.67 -7.86 27.79
N ALA A 215 -14.43 -8.35 27.71
CA ALA A 215 -13.22 -7.59 27.99
C ALA A 215 -12.61 -6.96 26.73
N SER A 216 -12.96 -7.47 25.54
CA SER A 216 -12.42 -7.07 24.24
C SER A 216 -12.64 -5.58 23.95
N PRO A 217 -11.58 -4.81 23.65
CA PRO A 217 -11.70 -3.42 23.20
C PRO A 217 -12.60 -3.26 21.97
N LEU A 218 -12.57 -4.24 21.05
CA LEU A 218 -13.40 -4.25 19.84
C LEU A 218 -14.90 -4.31 20.16
N VAL A 219 -15.30 -5.14 21.13
CA VAL A 219 -16.69 -5.26 21.58
C VAL A 219 -17.09 -4.02 22.38
N LYS A 220 -16.22 -3.59 23.32
CA LYS A 220 -16.48 -2.40 24.14
C LYS A 220 -16.64 -1.13 23.32
N SER A 221 -15.86 -0.97 22.24
CA SER A 221 -15.91 0.20 21.37
C SER A 221 -17.30 0.38 20.77
N VAL A 222 -17.81 -0.62 20.04
CA VAL A 222 -19.12 -0.53 19.38
C VAL A 222 -20.26 -0.41 20.40
N THR A 223 -20.21 -1.15 21.51
CA THR A 223 -21.23 -1.05 22.57
C THR A 223 -21.30 0.35 23.15
N ARG A 224 -20.16 0.92 23.54
CA ARG A 224 -20.07 2.26 24.12
C ARG A 224 -20.57 3.30 23.13
N ARG A 225 -20.07 3.27 21.90
CA ARG A 225 -20.34 4.30 20.88
C ARG A 225 -21.77 4.23 20.35
N ALA A 226 -22.34 3.03 20.19
CA ALA A 226 -23.76 2.88 19.85
C ALA A 226 -24.67 3.44 20.96
N LYS A 227 -24.33 3.16 22.23
CA LYS A 227 -25.07 3.70 23.39
C LYS A 227 -24.99 5.21 23.48
N GLU A 228 -23.80 5.80 23.30
CA GLU A 228 -23.60 7.25 23.29
C GLU A 228 -24.45 7.96 22.23
N LYS A 229 -24.73 7.29 21.10
CA LYS A 229 -25.57 7.78 20.01
C LYS A 229 -27.05 7.40 20.13
N GLY A 230 -27.44 6.67 21.19
CA GLY A 230 -28.82 6.21 21.38
C GLY A 230 -29.30 5.24 20.29
N ILE A 231 -28.39 4.52 19.63
CA ILE A 231 -28.74 3.58 18.56
C ILE A 231 -29.31 2.31 19.20
N ALA A 232 -30.56 1.98 18.87
CA ALA A 232 -31.21 0.77 19.37
C ALA A 232 -30.58 -0.51 18.78
N GLY A 233 -30.42 -1.53 19.62
CA GLY A 233 -29.91 -2.85 19.24
C GLY A 233 -29.01 -3.47 20.30
N ASP A 234 -28.87 -4.80 20.27
CA ASP A 234 -27.91 -5.53 21.11
C ASP A 234 -26.54 -5.60 20.41
N TYR A 235 -25.82 -4.48 20.35
CA TYR A 235 -24.50 -4.45 19.71
C TYR A 235 -23.44 -5.17 20.54
N GLU A 236 -23.61 -5.24 21.86
CA GLU A 236 -22.71 -5.99 22.74
C GLU A 236 -22.79 -7.49 22.45
N GLY A 237 -23.99 -8.07 22.45
CA GLY A 237 -24.19 -9.49 22.17
C GLY A 237 -23.80 -9.86 20.75
N GLN A 238 -24.14 -9.03 19.76
CA GLN A 238 -23.76 -9.27 18.36
C GLN A 238 -22.24 -9.21 18.15
N ALA A 239 -21.57 -8.18 18.66
CA ALA A 239 -20.11 -8.07 18.54
C ALA A 239 -19.40 -9.17 19.33
N ALA A 240 -19.88 -9.48 20.55
CA ALA A 240 -19.32 -10.56 21.35
C ALA A 240 -19.43 -11.92 20.65
N LYS A 241 -20.56 -12.19 19.98
CA LYS A 241 -20.74 -13.40 19.19
C LYS A 241 -19.78 -13.45 18.01
N ILE A 242 -19.65 -12.38 17.22
CA ILE A 242 -18.70 -12.32 16.09
C ILE A 242 -17.26 -12.51 16.59
N TYR A 243 -16.90 -11.83 17.68
CA TYR A 243 -15.57 -11.94 18.27
C TYR A 243 -15.26 -13.38 18.72
N SER A 244 -16.22 -14.02 19.39
CA SER A 244 -16.08 -15.40 19.88
C SER A 244 -15.99 -16.42 18.75
N ASP A 245 -16.88 -16.31 17.77
CA ASP A 245 -17.05 -17.32 16.72
C ASP A 245 -16.06 -17.16 15.57
N LYS A 246 -15.49 -15.96 15.36
CA LYS A 246 -14.66 -15.64 14.20
C LYS A 246 -13.30 -15.08 14.59
N VAL A 247 -13.26 -13.97 15.33
CA VAL A 247 -12.02 -13.24 15.61
C VAL A 247 -11.07 -14.06 16.49
N LEU A 248 -11.55 -14.63 17.59
CA LEU A 248 -10.73 -15.47 18.48
C LEU A 248 -10.17 -16.71 17.76
N PRO A 249 -10.96 -17.51 17.01
CA PRO A 249 -10.42 -18.61 16.22
C PRO A 249 -9.36 -18.19 15.19
N ALA A 250 -9.52 -17.04 14.52
CA ALA A 250 -8.54 -16.53 13.56
C ALA A 250 -7.23 -16.09 14.26
N LEU A 251 -7.34 -15.39 15.39
CA LEU A 251 -6.19 -15.04 16.22
C LEU A 251 -5.45 -16.29 16.73
N GLU A 252 -6.17 -17.32 17.16
CA GLU A 252 -5.57 -18.59 17.59
C GLU A 252 -4.84 -19.30 16.45
N ARG A 253 -5.31 -19.21 15.20
CA ARG A 253 -4.58 -19.73 14.04
C ARG A 253 -3.27 -18.99 13.76
N GLN A 254 -3.25 -17.67 13.94
CA GLN A 254 -2.00 -16.89 13.86
C GLN A 254 -1.02 -17.28 14.98
N ILE A 255 -1.51 -17.40 16.22
CA ILE A 255 -0.73 -17.86 17.37
C ILE A 255 -0.16 -19.27 17.13
N ALA A 256 -0.98 -20.18 16.60
CA ALA A 256 -0.57 -21.55 16.30
C ALA A 256 0.56 -21.58 15.25
N LEU A 257 0.43 -20.83 14.15
CA LEU A 257 1.47 -20.72 13.13
C LEU A 257 2.82 -20.30 13.73
N PHE A 258 2.81 -19.29 14.60
CA PHE A 258 4.04 -18.83 15.26
C PHE A 258 4.63 -19.85 16.22
N LYS A 259 3.81 -20.51 17.04
CA LYS A 259 4.27 -21.62 17.90
C LYS A 259 4.90 -22.76 17.12
N GLU A 260 4.29 -23.14 15.99
CA GLU A 260 4.82 -24.17 15.08
C GLU A 260 6.15 -23.74 14.43
N THR A 261 6.35 -22.43 14.24
CA THR A 261 7.52 -21.87 13.58
C THR A 261 8.70 -21.63 14.53
N GLN A 262 8.46 -21.47 15.85
CA GLN A 262 9.50 -21.14 16.84
C GLN A 262 10.74 -22.05 16.76
N GLY A 263 10.56 -23.36 16.57
CA GLY A 263 11.68 -24.32 16.48
C GLY A 263 12.57 -24.17 15.24
N LYS A 264 12.16 -23.36 14.26
CA LYS A 264 12.93 -23.06 13.03
C LYS A 264 13.56 -21.67 13.04
N ALA A 265 13.17 -20.83 14.01
CA ALA A 265 13.66 -19.46 14.10
C ALA A 265 15.09 -19.43 14.66
N VAL A 266 15.83 -18.40 14.26
CA VAL A 266 17.19 -18.12 14.75
C VAL A 266 17.23 -16.70 15.32
N HIS A 267 18.26 -16.42 16.10
CA HIS A 267 18.42 -15.11 16.72
C HIS A 267 18.87 -14.01 15.75
N ASP A 268 19.55 -14.37 14.67
CA ASP A 268 20.09 -13.40 13.72
C ASP A 268 18.98 -12.56 13.08
N ALA A 269 19.08 -11.24 13.25
CA ALA A 269 18.06 -10.29 12.83
C ALA A 269 18.21 -9.84 11.36
N GLY A 270 19.38 -10.03 10.77
CA GLY A 270 19.70 -9.49 9.45
C GLY A 270 18.88 -10.14 8.33
N VAL A 271 18.29 -9.32 7.47
CA VAL A 271 17.48 -9.81 6.33
C VAL A 271 18.33 -10.56 5.30
N TRP A 272 19.66 -10.39 5.31
CA TRP A 272 20.63 -11.12 4.48
C TRP A 272 20.48 -12.64 4.55
N ARG A 273 19.97 -13.17 5.67
CA ARG A 273 19.76 -14.63 5.84
C ARG A 273 18.54 -15.17 5.12
N GLN A 274 17.62 -14.30 4.69
CA GLN A 274 16.41 -14.69 3.97
C GLN A 274 16.75 -14.99 2.50
N PRO A 275 15.88 -15.70 1.76
CA PRO A 275 16.07 -15.92 0.34
C PRO A 275 16.32 -14.61 -0.41
N ASP A 276 17.44 -14.52 -1.14
CA ASP A 276 17.88 -13.31 -1.87
C ASP A 276 18.04 -12.06 -0.97
N GLY A 277 18.40 -12.29 0.31
CA GLY A 277 18.38 -11.28 1.37
C GLY A 277 19.33 -10.09 1.19
N GLU A 278 20.51 -10.30 0.58
CA GLU A 278 21.45 -9.21 0.29
C GLU A 278 20.83 -8.22 -0.71
N ALA A 279 20.31 -8.72 -1.82
CA ALA A 279 19.62 -7.88 -2.78
C ALA A 279 18.31 -7.29 -2.26
N TYR A 280 17.60 -8.01 -1.39
CA TYR A 280 16.44 -7.47 -0.69
C TYR A 280 16.83 -6.26 0.16
N TYR A 281 17.96 -6.35 0.87
CA TYR A 281 18.48 -5.26 1.68
C TYR A 281 18.91 -4.06 0.82
N GLU A 282 19.67 -4.30 -0.25
CA GLU A 282 20.07 -3.25 -1.20
C GLU A 282 18.85 -2.53 -1.80
N HIS A 283 17.83 -3.30 -2.17
CA HIS A 283 16.60 -2.74 -2.72
C HIS A 283 15.84 -1.91 -1.67
N ALA A 284 15.65 -2.45 -0.46
CA ALA A 284 14.99 -1.75 0.64
C ALA A 284 15.75 -0.47 1.04
N LEU A 285 17.08 -0.50 0.98
CA LEU A 285 17.94 0.64 1.24
C LEU A 285 17.74 1.74 0.18
N HIS A 286 17.75 1.36 -1.10
CA HIS A 286 17.48 2.30 -2.20
C HIS A 286 16.08 2.90 -2.10
N ASP A 287 15.05 2.09 -1.83
CA ASP A 287 13.67 2.55 -1.66
C ASP A 287 13.52 3.53 -0.48
N SER A 288 14.18 3.25 0.64
CA SER A 288 14.06 4.06 1.86
C SER A 288 14.87 5.37 1.82
N THR A 289 15.97 5.40 1.06
CA THR A 289 16.93 6.52 1.12
C THR A 289 17.04 7.31 -0.18
N THR A 290 16.55 6.77 -1.29
CA THR A 290 16.65 7.32 -2.65
C THR A 290 18.09 7.53 -3.17
N THR A 291 19.10 7.16 -2.36
CA THR A 291 20.51 7.26 -2.73
C THR A 291 20.99 5.97 -3.40
N ARG A 292 22.12 6.07 -4.09
CA ARG A 292 22.84 4.93 -4.70
C ARG A 292 24.07 4.51 -3.91
N LEU A 293 24.25 5.06 -2.70
CA LEU A 293 25.31 4.64 -1.80
C LEU A 293 25.07 3.20 -1.37
N THR A 294 26.17 2.45 -1.26
CA THR A 294 26.18 1.07 -0.76
C THR A 294 25.90 1.03 0.74
N ALA A 295 25.54 -0.15 1.24
CA ALA A 295 25.37 -0.40 2.66
C ALA A 295 26.62 -0.02 3.49
N ASP A 296 27.80 -0.35 2.97
CA ASP A 296 29.09 -0.05 3.62
C ASP A 296 29.38 1.45 3.65
N GLU A 297 29.10 2.18 2.56
CA GLU A 297 29.25 3.63 2.52
C GLU A 297 28.32 4.31 3.54
N ILE A 298 27.06 3.89 3.61
CA ILE A 298 26.10 4.42 4.58
C ILE A 298 26.52 4.07 6.01
N HIS A 299 27.02 2.85 6.25
CA HIS A 299 27.53 2.45 7.56
C HIS A 299 28.71 3.33 8.00
N ASN A 300 29.67 3.57 7.10
CA ASN A 300 30.84 4.40 7.39
C ASN A 300 30.45 5.85 7.68
N ILE A 301 29.53 6.43 6.90
CA ILE A 301 28.96 7.76 7.19
C ILE A 301 28.35 7.80 8.59
N GLY A 302 27.60 6.77 8.98
CA GLY A 302 27.01 6.67 10.31
C GLY A 302 28.04 6.61 11.43
N LEU A 303 29.12 5.84 11.25
CA LEU A 303 30.22 5.77 12.22
C LEU A 303 30.93 7.11 12.40
N GLU A 304 31.17 7.83 11.30
CA GLU A 304 31.78 9.16 11.32
C GLU A 304 30.89 10.17 12.05
N GLN A 305 29.59 10.19 11.75
CA GLN A 305 28.62 11.06 12.42
C GLN A 305 28.50 10.75 13.92
N ALA A 306 28.45 9.46 14.30
CA ALA A 306 28.39 9.06 15.70
C ALA A 306 29.62 9.55 16.48
N LYS A 307 30.81 9.44 15.88
CA LYS A 307 32.06 9.94 16.46
C LYS A 307 32.02 11.46 16.65
N GLU A 308 31.57 12.20 15.65
CA GLU A 308 31.47 13.67 15.71
C GLU A 308 30.48 14.12 16.81
N LEU A 309 29.28 13.51 16.84
CA LEU A 309 28.24 13.86 17.80
C LEU A 309 28.65 13.56 19.24
N ASN A 310 29.31 12.42 19.49
CA ASN A 310 29.85 12.09 20.81
C ASN A 310 30.91 13.11 21.24
N ALA A 311 31.85 13.46 20.36
CA ALA A 311 32.88 14.44 20.66
C ALA A 311 32.27 15.82 21.02
N ARG A 312 31.17 16.23 20.38
CA ARG A 312 30.46 17.47 20.71
C ARG A 312 29.70 17.41 22.03
N ALA A 313 29.13 16.26 22.38
CA ALA A 313 28.42 16.06 23.64
C ALA A 313 29.36 16.03 24.86
N GLU A 314 30.62 15.66 24.65
CA GLU A 314 31.66 15.60 25.68
C GLU A 314 32.40 16.93 25.91
N VAL A 315 32.12 17.98 25.13
CA VAL A 315 32.66 19.33 25.40
C VAL A 315 31.83 20.00 26.51
N PRO A 316 32.42 20.31 27.68
CA PRO A 316 31.71 20.95 28.79
C PRO A 316 31.31 22.41 28.53
#